data_AF-A0A2H0WYR5-F1
#
_entry.id   AF-A0A2H0WYR5-F1
#
_cell.length_a   1.000
_cell.length_b   1.000
_cell.length_c   1.000
_cell.angle_alpha   90.00
_cell.angle_beta   90.00
_cell.angle_gamma   90.00
#
_symmetry.space_group_name_H-M   'P 1'
#
loop_
_entity.id
_entity.type
_entity.pdbx_description
1 polymer ?
#
loop_
_entity_poly.entity_id
_entity_poly.type
_entity_poly.pdbx_seq_one_letter_code
_entity_poly.pdbx_strand_id
1 'polypeptide(L)'
;MDNLKLIIQDDIKAAMKNKDAFLLGVLRMVSAAIKNKELEKRTKVAKNEPARNASPARHADASHADWHSDTGGLPEKLDELSQLTEEEIIGVVSSEAKKRKDAASEFESGGRPELAEKELKEAELLKKYLPEQMLEDEIRELVVEAVKKVGATSPQEMGKVMGALMPQLKGKADGAVVQKIVQEELKK
;
A
#
# COMPACT_ATOMS: atom_id res chain seq x y z
N MET A 1 -3.20 2.80 -17.17
CA MET A 1 -2.75 1.51 -16.63
C MET A 1 -1.38 1.73 -16.03
N ASP A 2 -1.33 1.62 -14.72
CA ASP A 2 -0.19 1.82 -13.84
C ASP A 2 0.99 0.96 -14.30
N ASN A 3 2.08 1.60 -14.73
CA ASN A 3 3.21 0.95 -15.39
C ASN A 3 3.76 -0.19 -14.52
N LEU A 4 3.87 0.04 -13.21
CA LEU A 4 4.35 -0.96 -12.26
C LEU A 4 3.49 -2.24 -12.18
N LYS A 5 2.15 -2.14 -12.24
CA LYS A 5 1.28 -3.33 -12.20
C LYS A 5 1.52 -4.22 -13.40
N LEU A 6 1.67 -3.59 -14.57
CA LEU A 6 1.93 -4.29 -15.83
C LEU A 6 3.33 -4.94 -15.82
N ILE A 7 4.35 -4.21 -15.36
CA ILE A 7 5.71 -4.73 -15.19
C ILE A 7 5.71 -5.99 -14.31
N ILE A 8 5.07 -5.94 -13.14
CA ILE A 8 4.99 -7.10 -12.24
C ILE A 8 4.28 -8.28 -12.91
N GLN A 9 3.21 -8.02 -13.67
CA GLN A 9 2.50 -9.08 -14.40
C GLN A 9 3.35 -9.71 -15.51
N ASP A 10 4.12 -8.90 -16.24
CA ASP A 10 4.98 -9.39 -17.31
C ASP A 10 6.20 -10.14 -16.75
N ASP A 11 6.75 -9.69 -15.62
CA ASP A 11 7.83 -10.40 -14.92
C ASP A 11 7.35 -11.73 -14.34
N ILE A 12 6.10 -11.85 -13.90
CA ILE A 12 5.51 -13.15 -13.52
C ILE A 12 5.51 -14.09 -14.73
N LYS A 13 5.08 -13.63 -15.91
CA LYS A 13 5.09 -14.44 -17.14
C LYS A 13 6.52 -14.83 -17.53
N ALA A 14 7.46 -13.90 -17.42
CA ALA A 14 8.87 -14.15 -17.69
C ALA A 14 9.46 -15.18 -16.72
N ALA A 15 9.19 -15.06 -15.42
CA ALA A 15 9.61 -16.02 -14.39
C ALA A 15 9.05 -17.42 -14.66
N MET A 16 7.79 -17.53 -15.09
CA MET A 16 7.20 -18.80 -15.51
C MET A 16 7.92 -19.41 -16.72
N LYS A 17 8.22 -18.60 -17.75
CA LYS A 17 8.93 -19.04 -18.95
C LYS A 17 10.36 -19.49 -18.65
N ASN A 18 11.03 -18.76 -17.75
CA ASN A 18 12.42 -19.02 -17.34
C ASN A 18 12.53 -20.10 -16.25
N LYS A 19 11.40 -20.62 -15.75
CA LYS A 19 11.33 -21.58 -14.64
C LYS A 19 12.01 -21.07 -13.35
N ASP A 20 12.02 -19.75 -13.16
CA ASP A 20 12.51 -19.11 -11.94
C ASP A 20 11.44 -19.22 -10.85
N ALA A 21 11.46 -20.34 -10.12
CA ALA A 21 10.50 -20.62 -9.07
C ALA A 21 10.56 -19.61 -7.91
N PHE A 22 11.75 -19.04 -7.65
CA PHE A 22 11.96 -18.10 -6.56
C PHE A 22 11.32 -16.76 -6.89
N LEU A 23 11.68 -16.15 -8.02
CA LEU A 23 11.10 -14.88 -8.49
C LEU A 23 9.58 -15.03 -8.67
N LEU A 24 9.13 -16.16 -9.23
CA LEU A 24 7.70 -16.43 -9.43
C LEU A 24 6.92 -16.44 -8.12
N GLY A 25 7.48 -17.05 -7.06
CA GLY A 25 6.85 -17.08 -5.74
C GLY A 25 6.70 -15.68 -5.14
N VAL A 26 7.78 -14.90 -5.19
CA VAL A 26 7.84 -13.52 -4.68
C VAL A 26 6.82 -12.63 -5.39
N LEU A 27 6.82 -12.64 -6.73
CA LEU A 27 5.93 -11.77 -7.51
C LEU A 27 4.46 -12.16 -7.39
N ARG A 28 4.15 -13.45 -7.23
CA ARG A 28 2.77 -13.91 -6.97
C ARG A 28 2.25 -13.44 -5.62
N MET A 29 3.10 -13.48 -4.58
CA MET A 29 2.76 -12.95 -3.27
C MET A 29 2.44 -11.45 -3.35
N VAL A 30 3.28 -10.66 -4.01
CA VAL A 30 3.04 -9.22 -4.22
C VAL A 30 1.77 -8.98 -5.02
N SER A 31 1.55 -9.72 -6.12
CA SER A 31 0.32 -9.60 -6.91
C SER A 31 -0.93 -9.91 -6.10
N ALA A 32 -0.87 -10.89 -5.19
CA ALA A 32 -1.95 -11.18 -4.26
C ALA A 32 -2.16 -10.02 -3.26
N ALA A 33 -1.09 -9.45 -2.72
CA ALA A 33 -1.17 -8.30 -1.82
C ALA A 33 -1.81 -7.06 -2.50
N ILE A 34 -1.45 -6.80 -3.77
CA ILE A 34 -2.07 -5.73 -4.58
C ILE A 34 -3.57 -5.99 -4.72
N LYS A 35 -3.96 -7.21 -5.12
CA LYS A 35 -5.38 -7.59 -5.26
C LYS A 35 -6.15 -7.47 -3.94
N ASN A 36 -5.55 -7.90 -2.83
CA ASN A 36 -6.16 -7.76 -1.51
C ASN A 36 -6.42 -6.28 -1.17
N LYS A 37 -5.48 -5.39 -1.53
CA LYS A 37 -5.63 -3.96 -1.33
C LYS A 37 -6.71 -3.33 -2.24
N GLU A 38 -6.83 -3.79 -3.48
CA GLU A 38 -7.94 -3.43 -4.37
C GLU A 38 -9.29 -3.86 -3.77
N LEU A 39 -9.39 -5.07 -3.22
CA LEU A 39 -10.60 -5.55 -2.54
C LEU A 39 -10.96 -4.73 -1.29
N GLU A 40 -9.96 -4.34 -0.49
CA GLU A 40 -10.17 -3.43 0.64
C GLU A 40 -10.73 -2.08 0.17
N LYS A 41 -10.17 -1.51 -0.90
CA LYS A 41 -10.61 -0.24 -1.50
C LYS A 41 -12.03 -0.37 -2.05
N ARG A 42 -12.33 -1.45 -2.76
CA ARG A 42 -13.68 -1.79 -3.26
C ARG A 42 -14.72 -1.84 -2.14
N THR A 43 -14.37 -2.47 -1.01
CA THR A 43 -15.26 -2.57 0.16
C THR A 43 -15.54 -1.21 0.78
N LYS A 44 -14.55 -0.29 0.79
CA LYS A 44 -14.73 1.09 1.27
C LYS A 44 -15.59 1.92 0.32
N VAL A 45 -15.34 1.84 -0.98
CA VAL A 45 -16.13 2.55 -2.02
C VAL A 45 -17.59 2.10 -1.97
N ALA A 46 -17.85 0.79 -1.89
CA ALA A 46 -19.20 0.23 -1.80
C ALA A 46 -19.97 0.63 -0.52
N LYS A 47 -19.26 0.98 0.57
CA LYS A 47 -19.87 1.47 1.82
C LYS A 47 -20.20 2.97 1.77
N ASN A 48 -19.46 3.74 0.98
CA ASN A 48 -19.62 5.20 0.87
C ASN A 48 -20.53 5.63 -0.29
N GLU A 49 -21.03 4.69 -1.10
CA GLU A 49 -21.95 5.01 -2.20
C GLU A 49 -23.36 5.37 -1.64
N PRO A 50 -23.94 6.52 -2.02
CA PRO A 50 -25.11 7.12 -1.34
C PRO A 50 -26.46 6.36 -1.47
N ALA A 51 -26.49 5.13 -2.00
CA ALA A 51 -27.72 4.40 -2.28
C ALA A 51 -28.13 3.34 -1.21
N ARG A 52 -27.42 3.23 -0.08
CA ARG A 52 -27.72 2.19 0.93
C ARG A 52 -28.41 2.68 2.22
N ASN A 53 -28.48 3.99 2.45
CA ASN A 53 -29.13 4.53 3.66
C ASN A 53 -30.59 4.96 3.46
N ALA A 54 -31.15 4.78 2.26
CA ALA A 54 -32.60 4.83 2.06
C ALA A 54 -33.17 3.41 2.19
N SER A 55 -33.28 2.91 3.42
CA SER A 55 -34.29 1.88 3.69
C SER A 55 -35.63 2.63 3.69
N PRO A 56 -36.55 2.42 2.73
CA PRO A 56 -37.90 2.92 2.91
C PRO A 56 -38.44 2.18 4.13
N ALA A 57 -38.96 2.95 5.08
CA ALA A 57 -39.70 2.41 6.22
C ALA A 57 -40.63 1.31 5.72
N ARG A 58 -40.51 0.11 6.32
CA ARG A 58 -41.38 -1.02 6.01
C ARG A 58 -42.80 -0.64 6.41
N HIS A 59 -43.63 -0.27 5.44
CA HIS A 59 -45.07 -0.37 5.56
C HIS A 59 -45.69 -0.84 4.24
N ALA A 60 -46.21 -2.06 4.31
CA ALA A 60 -47.37 -2.62 3.62
C ALA A 60 -47.43 -2.58 2.09
N ASP A 61 -47.27 -3.78 1.50
CA ASP A 61 -48.04 -4.38 0.38
C ASP A 61 -47.06 -5.22 -0.45
N ALA A 62 -47.20 -6.53 -0.32
CA ALA A 62 -46.47 -7.51 -1.10
C ALA A 62 -47.30 -7.89 -2.33
N SER A 63 -47.33 -7.04 -3.35
CA SER A 63 -47.77 -7.44 -4.68
C SER A 63 -47.05 -6.62 -5.75
N HIS A 64 -46.31 -7.34 -6.62
CA HIS A 64 -45.65 -6.80 -7.81
C HIS A 64 -44.51 -5.79 -7.58
N ALA A 65 -43.47 -6.19 -6.83
CA ALA A 65 -42.16 -5.56 -6.97
C ALA A 65 -41.44 -6.21 -8.16
N ASP A 66 -41.60 -5.60 -9.32
CA ASP A 66 -40.79 -5.85 -10.52
C ASP A 66 -39.33 -5.49 -10.18
N TRP A 67 -38.53 -6.51 -9.82
CA TRP A 67 -37.11 -6.36 -9.50
C TRP A 67 -36.30 -6.25 -10.80
N HIS A 68 -36.58 -5.21 -11.60
CA HIS A 68 -35.62 -4.73 -12.57
C HIS A 68 -34.48 -4.08 -11.78
N SER A 69 -33.55 -4.92 -11.30
CA SER A 69 -32.27 -4.47 -10.79
C SER A 69 -31.57 -3.77 -11.94
N ASP A 70 -31.69 -2.45 -11.99
CA ASP A 70 -30.82 -1.56 -12.76
C ASP A 70 -29.41 -1.58 -12.13
N THR A 71 -28.82 -2.77 -12.07
CA THR A 71 -27.43 -2.98 -11.69
C THR A 71 -26.50 -2.78 -12.87
N GLY A 72 -26.97 -2.16 -13.96
CA GLY A 72 -26.26 -1.99 -15.22
C GLY A 72 -24.86 -1.41 -14.99
N GLY A 73 -23.86 -2.29 -14.94
CA GLY A 73 -22.45 -1.93 -14.77
C GLY A 73 -21.96 -1.64 -13.34
N LEU A 74 -22.76 -1.85 -12.28
CA LEU A 74 -22.30 -1.62 -10.89
C LEU A 74 -21.06 -2.45 -10.51
N PRO A 75 -20.96 -3.75 -10.86
CA PRO A 75 -19.74 -4.54 -10.61
C PRO A 75 -18.52 -4.02 -11.38
N GLU A 76 -18.68 -3.64 -12.64
CA GLU A 76 -17.60 -3.10 -13.49
C GLU A 76 -17.11 -1.74 -12.98
N LYS A 77 -18.03 -0.84 -12.61
CA LYS A 77 -17.69 0.48 -12.06
C LYS A 77 -16.97 0.38 -10.71
N LEU A 78 -17.33 -0.60 -9.88
CA LEU A 78 -16.63 -0.89 -8.63
C LEU A 78 -15.21 -1.42 -8.85
N ASP A 79 -15.01 -2.23 -9.89
CA ASP A 79 -13.68 -2.74 -10.24
C ASP A 79 -12.77 -1.62 -10.76
N GLU A 80 -13.29 -0.72 -11.60
CA GLU A 80 -12.54 0.47 -12.04
C GLU A 80 -12.17 1.41 -10.88
N LEU A 81 -13.13 1.72 -9.99
CA LEU A 81 -12.92 2.61 -8.84
C LEU A 81 -12.02 2.01 -7.75
N SER A 82 -11.83 0.69 -7.76
CA SER A 82 -11.01 -0.01 -6.77
C SER A 82 -9.60 -0.34 -7.25
N GLN A 83 -9.26 -0.02 -8.51
CA GLN A 83 -7.89 -0.14 -8.98
C GLN A 83 -6.97 0.75 -8.13
N LEU A 84 -5.80 0.20 -7.79
CA LEU A 84 -4.77 0.97 -7.12
C LEU A 84 -4.08 1.88 -8.13
N THR A 85 -3.79 3.11 -7.73
CA THR A 85 -2.87 3.95 -8.48
C THR A 85 -1.44 3.40 -8.36
N GLU A 86 -0.57 3.75 -9.29
CA GLU A 86 0.85 3.38 -9.25
C GLU A 86 1.51 3.66 -7.88
N GLU A 87 1.20 4.79 -7.25
CA GLU A 87 1.77 5.10 -5.93
C GLU A 87 1.21 4.22 -4.81
N GLU A 88 -0.06 3.83 -4.89
CA GLU A 88 -0.65 2.87 -3.97
C GLU A 88 0.01 1.49 -4.14
N ILE A 89 0.36 1.11 -5.38
CA ILE A 89 1.10 -0.13 -5.67
C ILE A 89 2.52 -0.06 -5.10
N ILE A 90 3.24 1.05 -5.30
CA ILE A 90 4.56 1.26 -4.68
C ILE A 90 4.46 1.11 -3.15
N GLY A 91 3.41 1.66 -2.54
CA GLY A 91 3.14 1.50 -1.11
C GLY A 91 2.96 0.04 -0.69
N VAL A 92 2.24 -0.76 -1.48
CA VAL A 92 2.08 -2.21 -1.23
C VAL A 92 3.41 -2.94 -1.36
N VAL A 93 4.16 -2.72 -2.44
CA VAL A 93 5.47 -3.36 -2.67
C VAL A 93 6.46 -3.00 -1.55
N SER A 94 6.47 -1.73 -1.12
CA SER A 94 7.32 -1.26 -0.02
C SER A 94 6.95 -1.94 1.30
N SER A 95 5.65 -2.08 1.57
CA SER A 95 5.17 -2.79 2.76
C SER A 95 5.60 -4.25 2.76
N GLU A 96 5.48 -4.94 1.62
CA GLU A 96 5.92 -6.33 1.48
C GLU A 96 7.44 -6.43 1.66
N ALA A 97 8.24 -5.57 1.05
CA ALA A 97 9.69 -5.55 1.23
C ALA A 97 10.10 -5.35 2.70
N LYS A 98 9.37 -4.53 3.45
CA LYS A 98 9.59 -4.31 4.87
C LYS A 98 9.26 -5.55 5.71
N LYS A 99 8.10 -6.17 5.51
CA LYS A 99 7.72 -7.41 6.24
C LYS A 99 8.79 -8.50 6.10
N ARG A 100 9.44 -8.57 4.94
CA ARG A 100 10.55 -9.49 4.68
C ARG A 100 11.81 -9.14 5.47
N LYS A 101 12.18 -7.86 5.57
CA LYS A 101 13.27 -7.41 6.44
C LYS A 101 12.98 -7.68 7.92
N ASP A 102 11.75 -7.42 8.36
CA ASP A 102 11.33 -7.65 9.74
C ASP A 102 11.37 -9.15 10.07
N ALA A 103 10.81 -10.00 9.19
CA ALA A 103 10.88 -11.46 9.30
C ALA A 103 12.33 -11.97 9.29
N ALA A 104 13.21 -11.39 8.48
CA ALA A 104 14.62 -11.75 8.47
C ALA A 104 15.28 -11.50 9.84
N SER A 105 15.02 -10.34 10.45
CA SER A 105 15.52 -10.00 11.78
C SER A 105 15.00 -10.96 12.86
N GLU A 106 13.75 -11.39 12.75
CA GLU A 106 13.15 -12.37 13.66
C GLU A 106 13.78 -13.75 13.49
N PHE A 107 13.99 -14.22 12.26
CA PHE A 107 14.65 -15.50 12.00
C PHE A 107 16.11 -15.50 12.47
N GLU A 108 16.83 -14.41 12.27
CA GLU A 108 18.21 -14.26 12.74
C GLU A 108 18.26 -14.30 14.28
N SER A 109 17.38 -13.56 14.95
CA SER A 109 17.23 -13.59 16.41
C SER A 109 16.82 -14.98 16.94
N GLY A 110 16.08 -15.74 16.13
CA GLY A 110 15.66 -17.11 16.42
C GLY A 110 16.70 -18.19 16.07
N GLY A 111 17.90 -17.83 15.63
CA GLY A 111 18.94 -18.78 15.24
C GLY A 111 18.59 -19.60 13.99
N ARG A 112 17.96 -18.96 13.01
CA ARG A 112 17.62 -19.51 11.68
C ARG A 112 18.19 -18.63 10.55
N PRO A 113 19.52 -18.46 10.47
CA PRO A 113 20.15 -17.54 9.51
C PRO A 113 19.85 -17.88 8.04
N GLU A 114 19.61 -19.16 7.72
CA GLU A 114 19.24 -19.61 6.39
C GLU A 114 17.86 -19.08 5.95
N LEU A 115 16.92 -18.97 6.90
CA LEU A 115 15.61 -18.38 6.64
C LEU A 115 15.72 -16.85 6.55
N ALA A 116 16.53 -16.24 7.41
CA ALA A 116 16.80 -14.81 7.35
C ALA A 116 17.39 -14.39 5.99
N GLU A 117 18.38 -15.13 5.50
CA GLU A 117 19.01 -14.88 4.19
C GLU A 117 17.99 -14.98 3.05
N LYS A 118 17.09 -15.98 3.12
CA LYS A 118 16.02 -16.12 2.14
C LYS A 118 15.09 -14.90 2.15
N GLU A 119 14.64 -14.46 3.32
CA GLU A 119 13.77 -13.29 3.44
C GLU A 119 14.45 -12.01 2.93
N LEU A 120 15.75 -11.83 3.21
CA LEU A 120 16.53 -10.70 2.69
C LEU A 120 16.63 -10.72 1.17
N LYS A 121 16.87 -11.89 0.56
CA LYS A 121 16.88 -12.03 -0.92
C LYS A 121 15.52 -11.68 -1.52
N GLU A 122 14.42 -12.08 -0.89
CA GLU A 122 13.09 -11.68 -1.33
C GLU A 122 12.90 -10.16 -1.21
N ALA A 123 13.32 -9.55 -0.10
CA ALA A 123 13.28 -8.09 0.07
C ALA A 123 14.10 -7.35 -0.99
N GLU A 124 15.28 -7.86 -1.34
CA GLU A 124 16.14 -7.28 -2.38
C GLU A 124 15.54 -7.38 -3.78
N LEU A 125 14.86 -8.48 -4.11
CA LEU A 125 14.10 -8.56 -5.35
C LEU A 125 13.01 -7.50 -5.41
N LEU A 126 12.28 -7.29 -4.31
CA LEU A 126 11.22 -6.29 -4.25
C LEU A 126 11.73 -4.85 -4.39
N LYS A 127 12.95 -4.55 -3.91
CA LYS A 127 13.57 -3.23 -4.10
C LYS A 127 13.70 -2.83 -5.57
N LYS A 128 13.82 -3.77 -6.50
CA LYS A 128 13.91 -3.49 -7.95
C LYS A 128 12.64 -2.86 -8.52
N TYR A 129 11.51 -3.02 -7.82
CA TYR A 129 10.19 -2.51 -8.19
C TYR A 129 9.84 -1.21 -7.44
N LEU A 130 10.74 -0.71 -6.60
CA LEU A 130 10.56 0.51 -5.83
C LEU A 130 11.45 1.62 -6.43
N PRO A 131 11.02 2.89 -6.35
CA PRO A 131 11.92 3.98 -6.62
C PRO A 131 13.03 4.00 -5.56
N GLU A 132 14.12 4.69 -5.88
CA GLU A 132 15.26 4.88 -4.98
C GLU A 132 14.76 5.35 -3.61
N GLN A 133 15.06 4.54 -2.59
CA GLN A 133 14.66 4.82 -1.22
C GLN A 133 15.65 5.81 -0.61
N MET A 134 15.13 6.88 -0.04
CA MET A 134 15.93 7.87 0.67
C MET A 134 16.57 7.25 1.90
N LEU A 135 17.77 7.68 2.23
CA LEU A 135 18.45 7.27 3.46
C LEU A 135 17.78 7.93 4.67
N GLU A 136 17.92 7.32 5.84
CA GLU A 136 17.33 7.85 7.08
C GLU A 136 17.80 9.28 7.38
N ASP A 137 19.08 9.57 7.13
CA ASP A 137 19.67 10.90 7.33
C ASP A 137 19.05 11.94 6.40
N GLU A 138 18.87 11.62 5.11
CA GLU A 138 18.21 12.50 4.13
C GLU A 138 16.74 12.76 4.50
N ILE A 139 16.05 11.72 4.98
CA ILE A 139 14.67 11.86 5.48
C ILE A 139 14.65 12.80 6.69
N ARG A 140 15.60 12.66 7.62
CA ARG A 140 15.71 13.51 8.81
C ARG A 140 15.96 14.98 8.43
N GLU A 141 16.82 15.24 7.45
CA GLU A 141 17.04 16.60 6.94
C GLU A 141 15.75 17.23 6.40
N LEU A 142 15.02 16.51 5.55
CA LEU A 142 13.73 16.97 5.03
C LEU A 142 12.69 17.18 6.14
N VAL A 143 12.65 16.30 7.14
CA VAL A 143 11.77 16.44 8.31
C VAL A 143 12.08 17.73 9.06
N VAL A 144 13.35 18.00 9.36
CA VAL A 144 13.77 19.22 10.05
C VAL A 144 13.40 20.46 9.24
N GLU A 145 13.61 20.43 7.92
CA GLU A 145 13.22 21.53 7.04
C GLU A 145 11.70 21.74 7.03
N ALA A 146 10.91 20.66 6.94
CA ALA A 146 9.47 20.74 6.96
C ALA A 146 8.93 21.27 8.29
N VAL A 147 9.45 20.79 9.42
CA VAL A 147 9.11 21.27 10.77
C VAL A 147 9.34 22.77 10.88
N LYS A 148 10.49 23.27 10.40
CA LYS A 148 10.80 24.71 10.34
C LYS A 148 9.83 25.47 9.44
N LYS A 149 9.52 24.96 8.25
CA LYS A 149 8.60 25.59 7.30
C LYS A 149 7.17 25.72 7.84
N VAL A 150 6.66 24.68 8.50
CA VAL A 150 5.31 24.69 9.07
C VAL A 150 5.24 25.31 10.46
N GLY A 151 6.39 25.62 11.08
CA GLY A 151 6.48 26.17 12.43
C GLY A 151 6.00 25.20 13.51
N ALA A 152 6.10 23.89 13.27
CA ALA A 152 5.59 22.89 14.20
C ALA A 152 6.50 22.78 15.43
N THR A 153 5.91 22.87 16.62
CA THR A 153 6.66 22.82 17.90
C THR A 153 6.18 21.71 18.83
N SER A 154 5.14 21.00 18.43
CA SER A 154 4.51 20.00 19.29
C SER A 154 4.04 18.78 18.50
N PRO A 155 3.98 17.58 19.12
CA PRO A 155 3.46 16.37 18.48
C PRO A 155 2.03 16.50 17.95
N GLN A 156 1.24 17.43 18.49
CA GLN A 156 -0.11 17.75 18.03
C GLN A 156 -0.12 18.32 16.59
N GLU A 157 1.00 18.90 16.16
CA GLU A 157 1.17 19.47 14.83
C GLU A 157 1.79 18.50 13.82
N MET A 158 2.03 17.24 14.23
CA MET A 158 2.55 16.18 13.37
C MET A 158 1.74 16.05 12.08
N GLY A 159 0.41 16.21 12.13
CA GLY A 159 -0.45 16.17 10.94
C GLY A 159 -0.10 17.22 9.89
N LYS A 160 0.29 18.44 10.32
CA LYS A 160 0.71 19.52 9.41
C LYS A 160 2.06 19.19 8.77
N VAL A 161 3.01 18.69 9.57
CA VAL A 161 4.35 18.29 9.11
C VAL A 161 4.24 17.15 8.09
N MET A 162 3.46 16.11 8.42
CA MET A 162 3.20 14.99 7.51
C MET A 162 2.51 15.45 6.22
N GLY A 163 1.56 16.39 6.30
CA GLY A 163 0.91 16.97 5.12
C GLY A 163 1.89 17.64 4.14
N ALA A 164 2.94 18.31 4.66
CA ALA A 164 3.97 18.95 3.84
C ALA A 164 5.04 17.97 3.30
N LEU A 165 5.33 16.90 4.05
CA LEU A 165 6.37 15.92 3.71
C LEU A 165 5.88 14.82 2.78
N MET A 166 4.68 14.29 3.02
CA MET A 166 4.19 13.11 2.32
C MET A 166 4.18 13.24 0.80
N PRO A 167 3.87 14.40 0.18
CA PRO A 167 3.97 14.56 -1.28
C PRO A 167 5.40 14.37 -1.81
N GLN A 168 6.43 14.75 -1.05
CA GLN A 168 7.84 14.66 -1.44
C GLN A 168 8.41 13.26 -1.19
N LEU A 169 7.91 12.59 -0.16
CA LEU A 169 8.38 11.29 0.32
C LEU A 169 7.54 10.12 -0.22
N LYS A 170 6.45 10.38 -0.97
CA LYS A 170 5.53 9.35 -1.46
C LYS A 170 6.28 8.33 -2.31
N GLY A 171 6.34 7.09 -1.84
CA GLY A 171 7.02 5.98 -2.51
C GLY A 171 8.55 5.96 -2.37
N LYS A 172 9.17 7.08 -1.94
CA LYS A 172 10.63 7.20 -1.76
C LYS A 172 11.09 6.96 -0.32
N ALA A 173 10.17 6.99 0.64
CA ALA A 173 10.46 6.68 2.03
C ALA A 173 9.31 5.90 2.66
N ASP A 174 9.65 5.06 3.64
CA ASP A 174 8.67 4.34 4.46
C ASP A 174 7.94 5.32 5.38
N GLY A 175 6.61 5.41 5.21
CA GLY A 175 5.80 6.36 5.98
C GLY A 175 5.88 6.16 7.50
N ALA A 176 6.14 4.95 7.99
CA ALA A 176 6.31 4.72 9.42
C ALA A 176 7.70 5.18 9.91
N VAL A 177 8.75 5.04 9.09
CA VAL A 177 10.07 5.64 9.36
C VAL A 177 9.96 7.16 9.40
N VAL A 178 9.30 7.77 8.40
CA VAL A 178 9.05 9.22 8.38
C VAL A 178 8.30 9.66 9.63
N GLN A 179 7.21 8.95 9.99
CA GLN A 179 6.43 9.26 11.18
C GLN A 179 7.26 9.16 12.46
N LYS A 180 8.10 8.12 12.58
CA LYS A 180 9.00 7.95 13.73
C LYS A 180 9.98 9.12 13.84
N ILE A 181 10.62 9.51 12.75
CA ILE A 181 11.58 10.63 12.72
C ILE A 181 10.89 11.95 13.05
N VAL A 182 9.71 12.21 12.46
CA VAL A 182 8.91 13.40 12.79
C VAL A 182 8.56 13.42 14.28
N GLN A 183 8.16 12.28 14.84
CA GLN A 183 7.83 12.17 16.26
C GLN A 183 9.06 12.39 17.16
N GLU A 184 10.23 11.90 16.77
CA GLU A 184 11.48 12.15 17.48
C GLU A 184 11.87 13.63 17.43
N GLU A 185 11.79 14.27 16.27
CA GLU A 185 12.15 15.69 16.13
C GLU A 185 11.18 16.64 16.87
N LEU A 186 9.88 16.31 16.92
CA LEU A 186 8.89 17.12 17.64
C LEU A 186 8.86 16.87 19.16
N LYS A 187 9.62 15.88 19.66
CA LYS A 187 9.78 15.61 21.10
C LYS A 187 11.04 16.24 21.69
N LYS A 188 11.93 16.77 20.85
CA LYS A 188 13.11 17.54 21.27
C LYS A 188 12.69 18.94 21.70
#